data_AF-A0A7X5XUT6-F1
#
_entry.id   AF-A0A7X5XUT6-F1
#
_cell.length_a   1.000
_cell.length_b   1.000
_cell.length_c   1.000
_cell.angle_alpha   90.00
_cell.angle_beta   90.00
_cell.angle_gamma   90.00
#
_symmetry.space_group_name_H-M   'P 1'
#
loop_
_entity.id
_entity.type
_entity.pdbx_description
1 polymer ?
#
loop_
_entity_poly.entity_id
_entity_poly.type
_entity_poly.pdbx_seq_one_letter_code
_entity_poly.pdbx_strand_id
1 'polypeptide(L)'
;MSEADAFRLLEQRRAAFTAAAAPLLAGTEVGSPADAADAADKLLGMTLAAYQGRLKPEAAAPALRREVYSRFGDNLVPLLKDIIGRDVPVAFLALTRCVDAYWRSAARAVDAP
;
A
#
# COMPACT_ATOMS: atom_id res chain seq x y z
N MET A 1 18.83 1.36 -10.67
CA MET A 1 17.41 1.41 -11.10
C MET A 1 16.89 2.82 -10.92
N SER A 2 16.07 3.37 -11.83
CA SER A 2 15.42 4.67 -11.62
C SER A 2 14.08 4.52 -10.87
N GLU A 3 13.49 5.61 -10.37
CA GLU A 3 12.16 5.55 -9.74
C GLU A 3 11.07 5.15 -10.74
N ALA A 4 11.18 5.61 -12.00
CA ALA A 4 10.26 5.24 -13.06
C ALA A 4 10.34 3.74 -13.41
N ASP A 5 11.53 3.16 -13.35
CA ASP A 5 11.70 1.71 -13.57
C ASP A 5 11.19 0.90 -12.38
N ALA A 6 11.44 1.36 -11.15
CA ALA A 6 10.89 0.73 -9.94
C ALA A 6 9.35 0.75 -9.95
N PHE A 7 8.76 1.87 -10.37
CA PHE A 7 7.32 2.00 -10.55
C PHE A 7 6.77 1.02 -11.59
N ARG A 8 7.35 1.01 -12.80
CA ARG A 8 6.95 0.08 -13.88
C ARG A 8 7.07 -1.38 -13.44
N LEU A 9 8.14 -1.72 -12.73
CA LEU A 9 8.37 -3.07 -12.23
C LEU A 9 7.35 -3.46 -11.15
N LEU A 10 7.00 -2.53 -10.26
CA LEU A 10 5.97 -2.75 -9.25
C LEU A 10 4.59 -2.94 -9.87
N GLU A 11 4.24 -2.15 -10.91
CA GLU A 11 3.00 -2.35 -11.67
C GLU A 11 2.95 -3.73 -12.34
N GLN A 12 4.05 -4.17 -12.98
CA GLN A 12 4.15 -5.49 -13.59
C GLN A 12 4.07 -6.63 -12.56
N ARG A 13 4.58 -6.39 -11.34
CA ARG A 13 4.60 -7.37 -10.24
C ARG A 13 3.48 -7.15 -9.22
N ARG A 14 2.45 -6.39 -9.57
CA ARG A 14 1.32 -6.05 -8.69
C ARG A 14 0.63 -7.29 -8.12
N ALA A 15 0.41 -8.32 -8.94
CA ALA A 15 -0.18 -9.58 -8.50
C ALA A 15 0.72 -10.31 -7.48
N ALA A 16 2.03 -10.34 -7.72
CA ALA A 16 3.00 -10.95 -6.81
C ALA A 16 3.09 -10.19 -5.48
N PHE A 17 3.08 -8.85 -5.52
CA PHE A 17 3.02 -8.01 -4.32
C PHE A 17 1.76 -8.31 -3.51
N THR A 18 0.60 -8.34 -4.17
CA THR A 18 -0.70 -8.60 -3.52
C THR A 18 -0.71 -9.97 -2.85
N ALA A 19 -0.21 -11.00 -3.54
CA ALA A 19 -0.10 -12.34 -2.98
C ALA A 19 0.84 -12.40 -1.75
N ALA A 20 1.95 -11.65 -1.76
CA ALA A 20 2.88 -11.57 -0.64
C ALA A 20 2.31 -10.75 0.54
N ALA A 21 1.50 -9.72 0.26
CA ALA A 21 0.90 -8.85 1.26
C ALA A 21 -0.34 -9.47 1.93
N ALA A 22 -1.14 -10.25 1.19
CA ALA A 22 -2.36 -10.89 1.69
C ALA A 22 -2.21 -11.66 3.02
N PRO A 23 -1.22 -12.56 3.22
CA PRO A 23 -1.07 -13.27 4.48
C PRO A 23 -0.72 -12.37 5.67
N LEU A 24 -0.10 -11.21 5.43
CA LEU A 24 0.21 -10.23 6.49
C LEU A 24 -1.06 -9.54 7.00
N LEU A 25 -2.06 -9.43 6.12
CA LEU A 25 -3.37 -8.83 6.41
C LEU A 25 -4.40 -9.87 6.86
N ALA A 26 -4.27 -11.14 6.51
CA ALA A 26 -5.22 -12.21 6.89
C ALA A 26 -5.37 -12.43 8.40
N GLY A 27 -4.43 -11.95 9.22
CA GLY A 27 -4.50 -11.95 10.69
C GLY A 27 -5.04 -10.65 11.30
N THR A 28 -5.55 -9.74 10.48
CA THR A 28 -6.46 -8.66 10.90
C THR A 28 -7.89 -9.18 10.70
N GLU A 29 -8.94 -8.52 11.22
CA GLU A 29 -10.34 -8.99 11.05
C GLU A 29 -10.86 -8.94 9.60
N VAL A 30 -9.98 -9.10 8.62
CA VAL A 30 -10.32 -9.28 7.22
C VAL A 30 -10.80 -10.73 7.07
N GLY A 31 -12.11 -10.88 6.93
CA GLY A 31 -12.84 -12.14 7.18
C GLY A 31 -12.31 -13.36 6.43
N SER A 32 -11.89 -13.21 5.16
CA SER A 32 -11.34 -14.29 4.35
C SER A 32 -9.98 -13.94 3.70
N PRO A 33 -9.18 -14.95 3.28
CA PRO A 33 -7.96 -14.71 2.51
C PRO A 33 -8.19 -13.93 1.20
N ALA A 34 -9.36 -14.10 0.59
CA ALA A 34 -9.74 -13.35 -0.61
C ALA A 34 -9.94 -11.87 -0.29
N ASP A 35 -10.57 -11.55 0.85
CA ASP A 35 -10.72 -10.18 1.32
C ASP A 35 -9.37 -9.55 1.67
N ALA A 36 -8.42 -10.36 2.18
CA ALA A 36 -7.07 -9.89 2.51
C ALA A 36 -6.27 -9.55 1.24
N ALA A 37 -6.42 -10.35 0.18
CA ALA A 37 -5.85 -10.05 -1.12
C ALA A 37 -6.48 -8.80 -1.77
N ASP A 38 -7.81 -8.68 -1.71
CA ASP A 38 -8.52 -7.50 -2.21
C ASP A 38 -8.12 -6.22 -1.45
N ALA A 39 -8.01 -6.29 -0.12
CA ALA A 39 -7.51 -5.19 0.71
C ALA A 39 -6.07 -4.81 0.33
N ALA A 40 -5.18 -5.79 0.16
CA ALA A 40 -3.80 -5.53 -0.25
C ALA A 40 -3.72 -4.86 -1.63
N ASP A 41 -4.51 -5.33 -2.61
CA ASP A 41 -4.52 -4.74 -3.95
C ASP A 41 -5.04 -3.30 -3.95
N LYS A 42 -6.11 -3.03 -3.19
CA LYS A 42 -6.67 -1.68 -3.03
C LYS A 42 -5.65 -0.73 -2.39
N LEU A 43 -4.99 -1.16 -1.32
CA LEU A 43 -3.97 -0.36 -0.62
C LEU A 43 -2.75 -0.09 -1.51
N LEU A 44 -2.31 -1.07 -2.30
CA LEU A 44 -1.26 -0.87 -3.29
C LEU A 44 -1.70 0.10 -4.39
N GLY A 45 -2.91 -0.04 -4.93
CA GLY A 45 -3.46 0.86 -5.93
C GLY A 45 -3.48 2.32 -5.46
N MET A 46 -3.86 2.56 -4.20
CA MET A 46 -3.82 3.90 -3.61
C MET A 46 -2.40 4.43 -3.45
N THR A 47 -1.45 3.58 -3.05
CA THR A 47 -0.03 3.94 -2.94
C THR A 47 0.53 4.37 -4.30
N LEU A 48 0.21 3.65 -5.37
CA LEU A 48 0.61 3.98 -6.73
C LEU A 48 -0.07 5.26 -7.23
N ALA A 49 -1.35 5.48 -6.92
CA ALA A 49 -2.03 6.71 -7.27
C ALA A 49 -1.44 7.93 -6.52
N ALA A 50 -1.06 7.76 -5.25
CA ALA A 50 -0.40 8.80 -4.46
C ALA A 50 0.95 9.19 -5.06
N TYR A 51 1.74 8.19 -5.46
CA TYR A 51 3.01 8.40 -6.14
C TYR A 51 2.87 9.28 -7.38
N GLN A 52 1.85 9.01 -8.19
CA GLN A 52 1.59 9.73 -9.43
C GLN A 52 0.96 11.11 -9.20
N GLY A 53 0.71 11.51 -7.95
CA GLY A 53 -0.03 12.74 -7.63
C GLY A 53 -1.50 12.69 -8.06
N ARG A 54 -2.05 11.49 -8.29
CA ARG A 54 -3.42 11.26 -8.81
C ARG A 54 -4.40 10.85 -7.72
N LEU A 55 -3.93 10.63 -6.50
CA LEU A 55 -4.80 10.26 -5.38
C LEU A 55 -5.69 11.45 -5.03
N LYS A 56 -6.99 11.29 -5.28
CA LYS A 56 -8.01 12.24 -4.82
C LYS A 56 -8.37 11.89 -3.38
N PRO A 57 -8.34 12.83 -2.41
CA PRO A 57 -8.71 12.58 -1.02
C PRO A 57 -10.11 11.98 -0.86
N GLU A 58 -11.00 12.29 -1.81
CA GLU A 58 -12.40 11.85 -1.88
C GLU A 58 -12.57 10.44 -2.47
N ALA A 59 -11.51 9.85 -3.03
CA ALA A 59 -11.52 8.44 -3.40
C ALA A 59 -11.50 7.65 -2.08
N ALA A 60 -12.71 7.33 -1.60
CA ALA A 60 -12.97 6.70 -0.32
C ALA A 60 -11.87 5.69 0.01
N ALA A 61 -11.11 5.98 1.07
CA ALA A 61 -10.27 4.97 1.66
C ALA A 61 -11.15 3.73 1.87
N PRO A 62 -10.71 2.52 1.47
CA PRO A 62 -11.48 1.30 1.63
C PRO A 62 -12.08 1.25 3.04
N ALA A 63 -13.29 0.77 3.28
CA ALA A 63 -13.82 0.67 4.64
C ALA A 63 -13.11 -0.46 5.43
N LEU A 64 -11.81 -0.28 5.70
CA LEU A 64 -10.93 -1.19 6.40
C LEU A 64 -10.68 -0.66 7.81
N ARG A 65 -10.38 -1.56 8.74
CA ARG A 65 -9.98 -1.16 10.09
C ARG A 65 -8.60 -0.52 10.07
N ARG A 66 -8.37 0.37 11.04
CA ARG A 66 -7.08 1.03 11.28
C ARG A 66 -5.91 0.04 11.31
N GLU A 67 -6.08 -1.14 11.92
CA GLU A 67 -5.00 -2.14 12.00
C GLU A 67 -4.54 -2.65 10.64
N VAL A 68 -5.45 -2.73 9.65
CA VAL A 68 -5.12 -3.19 8.28
C VAL A 68 -4.17 -2.20 7.62
N TYR A 69 -4.45 -0.90 7.76
CA TYR A 69 -3.58 0.16 7.22
C TYR A 69 -2.22 0.19 7.90
N SER A 70 -2.19 0.10 9.24
CA SER A 70 -0.94 0.08 9.99
C SER A 70 -0.07 -1.10 9.58
N ARG A 71 -0.63 -2.32 9.53
CA ARG A 71 0.14 -3.50 9.10
C ARG A 71 0.62 -3.39 7.67
N PHE A 72 -0.18 -2.86 6.75
CA PHE A 72 0.24 -2.63 5.38
C PHE A 72 1.41 -1.65 5.31
N GLY A 73 1.32 -0.51 6.00
CA GLY A 73 2.37 0.51 6.05
C GLY A 73 3.68 -0.02 6.62
N ASP A 74 3.62 -0.72 7.76
CA ASP A 74 4.78 -1.31 8.43
C ASP A 74 5.53 -2.33 7.53
N ASN A 75 4.80 -3.01 6.65
CA ASN A 75 5.35 -4.03 5.75
C ASN A 75 5.63 -3.53 4.33
N LEU A 76 5.34 -2.26 4.01
CA LEU A 76 5.47 -1.76 2.64
C LEU A 76 6.93 -1.79 2.14
N VAL A 77 7.88 -1.29 2.92
CA VAL A 77 9.31 -1.32 2.51
C VAL A 77 9.85 -2.74 2.33
N PRO A 78 9.68 -3.69 3.27
CA PRO A 78 10.19 -5.05 3.07
C PRO A 78 9.52 -5.74 1.87
N LEU A 79 8.21 -5.56 1.66
CA LEU A 79 7.51 -6.08 0.47
C LEU A 79 8.05 -5.49 -0.82
N LEU A 80 8.31 -4.18 -0.88
CA LEU A 80 8.94 -3.56 -2.05
C LEU A 80 10.31 -4.19 -2.30
N LYS A 81 11.16 -4.30 -1.28
CA LYS A 81 12.50 -4.90 -1.46
C LYS A 81 12.46 -6.35 -1.93
N ASP A 82 11.47 -7.12 -1.50
CA ASP A 82 11.29 -8.51 -1.93
C ASP A 82 10.80 -8.58 -3.39
N ILE A 83 9.81 -7.76 -3.75
CA ILE A 83 9.16 -7.82 -5.05
C ILE A 83 9.95 -7.14 -6.15
N ILE A 84 10.55 -5.98 -5.90
CA ILE A 84 11.28 -5.20 -6.92
C ILE A 84 12.81 -5.24 -6.74
N GLY A 85 13.31 -5.86 -5.66
CA GLY A 85 14.74 -6.08 -5.41
C GLY A 85 15.35 -5.16 -4.36
N ARG A 86 16.58 -5.44 -3.92
CA ARG A 86 17.26 -4.64 -2.89
C ARG A 86 17.72 -3.27 -3.37
N ASP A 87 17.90 -3.10 -4.67
CA ASP A 87 18.42 -1.87 -5.31
C ASP A 87 17.33 -0.83 -5.60
N VAL A 88 16.22 -0.87 -4.85
CA VAL A 88 15.15 0.13 -4.97
C VAL A 88 15.66 1.50 -4.57
N PRO A 89 15.41 2.53 -5.42
CA PRO A 89 15.79 3.89 -5.09
C PRO A 89 15.20 4.34 -3.75
N VAL A 90 16.03 4.98 -2.92
CA VAL A 90 15.58 5.54 -1.62
C VAL A 90 14.44 6.55 -1.81
N ALA A 91 14.46 7.31 -2.90
CA ALA A 91 13.38 8.24 -3.27
C ALA A 91 12.05 7.50 -3.54
N PHE A 92 12.11 6.33 -4.19
CA PHE A 92 10.94 5.47 -4.36
C PHE A 92 10.46 4.88 -3.03
N LEU A 93 11.38 4.50 -2.13
CA LEU A 93 11.00 4.04 -0.79
C LEU A 93 10.36 5.15 0.05
N ALA A 94 10.64 6.43 -0.24
CA ALA A 94 9.96 7.56 0.38
C ALA A 94 8.45 7.59 0.08
N LEU A 95 7.94 6.73 -0.80
CA LEU A 95 6.53 6.38 -0.91
C LEU A 95 5.89 6.08 0.45
N THR A 96 6.60 5.39 1.35
CA THR A 96 6.14 5.18 2.72
C THR A 96 5.76 6.47 3.44
N ARG A 97 6.48 7.56 3.20
CA ARG A 97 6.17 8.86 3.80
C ARG A 97 4.92 9.50 3.21
N CYS A 98 4.71 9.36 1.90
CA CYS A 98 3.49 9.82 1.22
C CYS A 98 2.27 9.01 1.67
N VAL A 99 2.45 7.70 1.80
CA VAL A 99 1.47 6.74 2.31
C VAL A 99 1.15 7.05 3.78
N ASP A 100 2.13 7.28 4.64
CA ASP A 100 1.94 7.67 6.05
C ASP A 100 1.23 9.02 6.22
N ALA A 101 1.60 10.02 5.40
CA ALA A 101 0.97 11.33 5.43
C ALA A 101 -0.48 11.27 4.96
N TYR A 102 -0.73 10.48 3.91
CA TYR A 102 -2.07 10.19 3.43
C TYR A 102 -2.89 9.45 4.50
N TRP A 103 -2.36 8.37 5.08
CA TRP A 103 -3.09 7.61 6.09
C TRP A 103 -3.34 8.40 7.36
N ARG A 104 -2.41 9.28 7.77
CA ARG A 104 -2.66 10.25 8.86
C ARG A 104 -3.82 11.19 8.53
N SER A 105 -3.99 11.56 7.26
CA SER A 105 -5.07 12.43 6.82
C SER A 105 -6.39 11.66 6.67
N ALA A 106 -6.34 10.43 6.15
CA ALA A 106 -7.50 9.56 6.00
C ALA A 106 -8.03 9.07 7.36
N ALA A 107 -7.16 8.72 8.32
CA ALA A 107 -7.56 8.35 9.67
C ALA A 107 -8.32 9.48 10.37
N ARG A 108 -7.89 10.74 10.19
CA ARG A 108 -8.62 11.91 10.70
C ARG A 108 -10.01 12.07 10.09
N ALA A 109 -10.20 11.62 8.85
CA ALA A 109 -11.51 11.67 8.18
C ALA A 109 -12.42 10.53 8.62
N VAL A 110 -11.87 9.35 8.96
CA VAL A 110 -12.61 8.20 9.47
C VAL A 110 -13.00 8.36 10.95
N ASP A 111 -12.20 9.09 11.73
CA ASP A 111 -12.48 9.45 13.13
C ASP A 111 -13.35 10.73 13.26
N ALA A 112 -13.82 11.31 12.15
CA ALA A 112 -14.71 12.48 12.18
C ALA A 112 -16.15 12.05 12.55
N PRO A 113 -16.80 12.73 13.51
CA PRO A 113 -18.09 12.32 14.08
C PRO A 113 -19.27 12.38 13.09
#